data_AF-A0A354C482-F1
#
_entry.id   AF-A0A354C482-F1
#
_cell.length_a   1.000
_cell.length_b   1.000
_cell.length_c   1.000
_cell.angle_alpha   90.00
_cell.angle_beta   90.00
_cell.angle_gamma   90.00
#
_symmetry.space_group_name_H-M   'P 1'
#
loop_
_entity.id
_entity.type
_entity.pdbx_description
1 polymer ?
#
loop_
_entity_poly.entity_id
_entity_poly.type
_entity_poly.pdbx_seq_one_letter_code
_entity_poly.pdbx_strand_id
1 'polypeptide(L)'
;MLCNAPADLFVNCYRNMKQIILACILILVGCSIYTKEHSSWTVFWNDDSTLIGFKDRNGHIRIEPKYTGFTTARKFEKIIAVMEETNSKQKMFYLTKSGKIVGRDNIYIIDNGPDCESEGFIRFRDRKTDKVGMYNGKGEIVIPAEYNDLTNVRNGLVAALKGAEKKYPDGNKDSGCNHFSWVGGKEYLIDTNNKIIIDNFTYTWSLNFFSVKIKNEPIQDANRQSFLGTDGRYYSFIDYKKEFQAWLNFAILHSFSKEKLIENSYKEIYIWEEPNGWKPEVSRVLIERNYALIKSRLAELNKEKVDYFISMDGLNPFIYGAAEFGTYFNN
;
A
#
# COMPACT_ATOMS: atom_id res chain seq x y z
N MET A 1 56.99 -30.56 51.87
CA MET A 1 56.19 -31.72 51.43
C MET A 1 55.26 -31.21 50.33
N LEU A 2 55.57 -31.51 49.08
CA LEU A 2 54.82 -31.07 47.90
C LEU A 2 53.48 -31.81 47.86
N CYS A 3 52.36 -31.10 48.05
CA CYS A 3 51.03 -31.65 47.79
C CYS A 3 50.72 -31.45 46.31
N ASN A 4 50.83 -32.55 45.55
CA ASN A 4 50.32 -32.66 44.19
C ASN A 4 48.80 -32.47 44.20
N ALA A 5 48.31 -31.50 43.43
CA ALA A 5 46.91 -31.48 43.02
C ALA A 5 46.66 -32.63 42.03
N PRO A 6 45.52 -33.36 42.09
CA PRO A 6 45.31 -34.52 41.22
C PRO A 6 45.06 -34.08 39.78
N ALA A 7 45.83 -34.62 38.84
CA ALA A 7 45.68 -34.40 37.40
C ALA A 7 44.27 -34.78 36.88
N ASP A 8 43.53 -35.61 37.61
CA ASP A 8 42.19 -36.08 37.26
C ASP A 8 41.11 -34.98 37.27
N LEU A 9 41.28 -33.93 38.08
CA LEU A 9 40.36 -32.79 38.12
C LEU A 9 40.45 -31.93 36.86
N PHE A 10 41.65 -31.77 36.29
CA PHE A 10 41.86 -31.02 35.05
C PHE A 10 41.31 -31.77 33.82
N VAL A 11 41.49 -33.09 33.77
CA VAL A 11 41.01 -33.92 32.64
C VAL A 11 39.48 -33.96 32.59
N ASN A 12 38.81 -34.10 33.74
CA ASN A 12 37.34 -34.09 33.79
C ASN A 12 36.75 -32.71 33.45
N CYS A 13 37.39 -31.62 33.89
CA CYS A 13 36.95 -30.27 33.55
C CYS A 13 37.08 -30.02 32.03
N TYR A 14 38.18 -30.47 31.41
CA TYR A 14 38.41 -30.34 29.97
C TYR A 14 37.45 -31.21 29.13
N ARG A 15 37.10 -32.41 29.61
CA ARG A 15 36.13 -33.31 28.96
C ARG A 15 34.70 -32.73 29.02
N ASN A 16 34.31 -32.18 30.16
CA ASN A 16 33.02 -31.51 30.32
C ASN A 16 32.93 -30.23 29.48
N MET A 17 34.02 -29.46 29.39
CA MET A 17 34.09 -28.27 28.54
C MET A 17 33.96 -28.62 27.05
N LYS A 18 34.58 -29.72 26.58
CA LYS A 18 34.38 -30.22 25.20
C LYS A 18 32.95 -30.68 24.92
N GLN A 19 32.28 -31.33 25.88
CA GLN A 19 30.89 -31.76 25.72
C GLN A 19 29.92 -30.57 25.71
N ILE A 20 30.18 -29.54 26.53
CA ILE A 20 29.40 -28.29 26.52
C ILE A 20 29.62 -27.54 25.20
N ILE A 21 30.86 -27.44 24.71
CA ILE A 21 31.16 -26.82 23.42
C ILE A 21 30.48 -27.59 22.27
N LEU A 22 30.50 -28.93 22.27
CA LEU A 22 29.85 -29.75 21.26
C LEU A 22 28.31 -29.60 21.30
N ALA A 23 27.72 -29.51 22.49
CA ALA A 23 26.29 -29.25 22.67
C ALA A 23 25.90 -27.84 22.18
N CYS A 24 26.71 -26.82 22.46
CA CYS A 24 26.52 -25.47 21.94
C CYS A 24 26.63 -25.41 20.41
N ILE A 25 27.56 -26.15 19.79
CA ILE A 25 27.70 -26.25 18.33
C ILE A 25 26.47 -26.93 17.70
N LEU A 26 25.95 -28.00 18.31
CA LEU A 26 24.73 -28.68 17.83
C LEU A 26 23.48 -27.80 17.92
N ILE A 27 23.37 -26.96 18.95
CA ILE A 27 22.28 -25.97 19.09
C ILE A 27 22.41 -24.87 18.02
N LEU A 28 23.63 -24.42 17.72
CA LEU A 28 23.88 -23.41 16.67
C LEU A 28 23.63 -23.93 15.25
N VAL A 29 23.85 -25.23 14.99
CA VAL A 29 23.53 -25.85 13.69
C VAL A 29 22.02 -26.12 13.54
N GLY A 30 21.31 -26.37 14.65
CA GLY A 30 19.85 -26.53 14.68
C GLY A 30 19.05 -25.24 14.48
N CYS A 31 19.65 -24.08 14.74
CA CYS A 31 19.07 -22.76 14.46
C CYS A 31 19.39 -22.27 13.05
N SER A 32 19.16 -23.12 12.04
CA SER A 32 18.91 -22.59 10.69
C SER A 32 17.54 -21.91 10.72
N ILE A 33 17.53 -20.64 11.12
CA ILE A 33 16.38 -19.77 10.88
C ILE A 33 16.28 -19.70 9.36
N TYR A 34 15.44 -20.55 8.77
CA TYR A 34 14.93 -20.31 7.44
C TYR A 34 14.11 -19.03 7.55
N THR A 35 14.76 -17.88 7.39
CA THR A 35 14.09 -16.68 6.96
C THR A 35 13.51 -17.05 5.62
N LYS A 36 12.22 -17.42 5.62
CA LYS A 36 11.48 -17.63 4.38
C LYS A 36 11.55 -16.28 3.69
N GLU A 37 12.44 -16.19 2.71
CA GLU A 37 12.66 -14.96 1.98
C GLU A 37 11.27 -14.57 1.46
N HIS A 38 10.71 -13.49 2.00
CA HIS A 38 9.48 -12.91 1.50
C HIS A 38 9.81 -12.19 0.20
N SER A 39 10.33 -12.94 -0.78
CA SER A 39 10.67 -12.43 -2.09
C SER A 39 9.37 -12.31 -2.87
N SER A 40 9.02 -11.06 -3.19
CA SER A 40 8.03 -10.74 -4.21
C SER A 40 8.38 -11.47 -5.50
N TRP A 41 7.38 -12.04 -6.17
CA TRP A 41 7.53 -12.47 -7.56
C TRP A 41 7.12 -11.33 -8.49
N THR A 42 7.76 -11.23 -9.64
CA THR A 42 7.43 -10.23 -10.67
C THR A 42 6.67 -10.90 -11.80
N VAL A 43 5.69 -10.16 -12.35
CA VAL A 43 4.97 -10.59 -13.54
C VAL A 43 5.89 -10.57 -14.76
N PHE A 44 5.74 -11.54 -15.67
CA PHE A 44 6.37 -11.52 -16.98
C PHE A 44 5.43 -12.10 -18.04
N TRP A 45 5.58 -11.65 -19.28
CA TRP A 45 4.77 -12.09 -20.41
C TRP A 45 5.46 -13.22 -21.17
N ASN A 46 4.68 -14.10 -21.79
CA ASN A 46 5.17 -15.01 -22.82
C ASN A 46 5.53 -14.25 -24.12
N ASP A 47 6.13 -14.95 -25.07
CA ASP A 47 6.70 -14.35 -26.29
C ASP A 47 5.69 -13.56 -27.15
N ASP A 48 4.43 -14.00 -27.19
CA ASP A 48 3.36 -13.32 -27.95
C ASP A 48 2.58 -12.28 -27.13
N SER A 49 2.97 -12.05 -25.87
CA SER A 49 2.34 -11.09 -24.95
C SER A 49 0.84 -11.33 -24.67
N THR A 50 0.38 -12.58 -24.77
CA THR A 50 -1.02 -12.94 -24.47
C THR A 50 -1.22 -13.44 -23.04
N LEU A 51 -0.19 -14.07 -22.47
CA LEU A 51 -0.25 -14.72 -21.16
C LEU A 51 0.87 -14.24 -20.24
N ILE A 52 0.55 -14.16 -18.96
CA ILE A 52 1.47 -13.82 -17.89
C ILE A 52 1.81 -15.04 -17.03
N GLY A 53 3.07 -15.07 -16.62
CA GLY A 53 3.63 -15.94 -15.58
C GLY A 53 4.25 -15.10 -14.46
N PHE A 54 4.87 -15.80 -13.49
CA PHE A 54 5.53 -15.17 -12.35
C PHE A 54 6.92 -15.75 -12.13
N LYS A 55 7.91 -14.89 -11.93
CA LYS A 55 9.30 -15.27 -11.63
C LYS A 55 9.80 -14.62 -10.36
N ASP A 56 10.76 -15.25 -9.70
CA ASP A 56 11.40 -14.65 -8.53
C ASP A 56 12.45 -13.59 -8.90
N ARG A 57 13.07 -12.98 -7.89
CA ARG A 57 14.11 -11.94 -8.07
C ARG A 57 15.37 -12.44 -8.79
N ASN A 58 15.63 -13.75 -8.76
CA ASN A 58 16.75 -14.37 -9.44
C ASN A 58 16.39 -14.79 -10.88
N GLY A 59 15.15 -14.53 -11.31
CA GLY A 59 14.65 -14.88 -12.63
C GLY A 59 14.14 -16.32 -12.74
N HIS A 60 14.10 -17.11 -11.67
CA HIS A 60 13.54 -18.45 -11.74
C HIS A 60 12.02 -18.37 -11.90
N ILE A 61 11.50 -19.07 -12.89
CA ILE A 61 10.06 -19.16 -13.13
C ILE A 61 9.43 -19.92 -11.96
N ARG A 62 8.45 -19.29 -11.32
CA ARG A 62 7.65 -19.85 -10.21
C ARG A 62 6.29 -20.33 -10.72
N ILE A 63 5.76 -19.64 -11.72
CA ILE A 63 4.54 -20.01 -12.44
C ILE A 63 4.78 -19.71 -13.91
N GLU A 64 4.67 -20.74 -14.75
CA GLU A 64 4.73 -20.59 -16.21
C GLU A 64 3.59 -19.71 -16.74
N PRO A 65 3.75 -19.00 -17.86
CA PRO A 65 2.69 -18.18 -18.44
C PRO A 65 1.42 -19.00 -18.71
N LYS A 66 0.32 -18.62 -18.05
CA LYS A 66 -0.98 -19.29 -18.20
C LYS A 66 -2.20 -18.43 -17.85
N TYR A 67 -1.98 -17.26 -17.26
CA TYR A 67 -3.06 -16.33 -16.94
C TYR A 67 -3.09 -15.22 -17.98
N THR A 68 -4.26 -14.70 -18.27
CA THR A 68 -4.40 -13.50 -19.12
C THR A 68 -3.93 -12.25 -18.37
N GLY A 69 -3.65 -11.17 -19.11
CA GLY A 69 -3.23 -9.85 -18.59
C GLY A 69 -4.28 -9.07 -17.78
N PHE A 70 -5.15 -9.77 -17.04
CA PHE A 70 -6.24 -9.18 -16.26
C PHE A 70 -5.77 -8.39 -15.02
N THR A 71 -4.66 -8.80 -14.42
CA THR A 71 -4.13 -8.15 -13.21
C THR A 71 -3.34 -6.90 -13.55
N THR A 72 -3.56 -5.83 -12.80
CA THR A 72 -2.76 -4.60 -12.85
C THR A 72 -1.55 -4.64 -11.91
N ALA A 73 -1.52 -5.62 -10.99
CA ALA A 73 -0.45 -5.78 -10.01
C ALA A 73 0.86 -6.21 -10.69
N ARG A 74 1.94 -5.49 -10.39
CA ARG A 74 3.30 -5.76 -10.91
C ARG A 74 4.04 -6.82 -10.11
N LYS A 75 3.64 -6.98 -8.84
CA LYS A 75 4.26 -7.84 -7.84
C LYS A 75 3.24 -8.83 -7.30
N PHE A 76 3.63 -10.10 -7.22
CA PHE A 76 2.87 -11.11 -6.49
C PHE A 76 3.52 -11.31 -5.12
N GLU A 77 2.94 -10.66 -4.10
CA GLU A 77 3.46 -10.64 -2.73
C GLU A 77 2.97 -11.82 -1.90
N LYS A 78 1.64 -12.00 -1.77
CA LYS A 78 1.03 -13.12 -1.02
C LYS A 78 -0.22 -13.69 -1.69
N ILE A 79 -1.09 -12.82 -2.18
CA ILE A 79 -2.33 -13.15 -2.90
C ILE A 79 -2.49 -12.16 -4.07
N ILE A 80 -3.05 -12.61 -5.20
CA ILE A 80 -3.20 -11.79 -6.42
C ILE A 80 -4.44 -12.21 -7.20
N ALA A 81 -5.10 -11.28 -7.87
CA ALA A 81 -6.16 -11.59 -8.82
C ALA A 81 -5.58 -12.12 -10.13
N VAL A 82 -6.17 -13.17 -10.70
CA VAL A 82 -5.78 -13.73 -12.01
C VAL A 82 -7.01 -14.15 -12.78
N MET A 83 -6.87 -14.26 -14.10
CA MET A 83 -7.92 -14.75 -14.99
C MET A 83 -7.38 -15.82 -15.93
N GLU A 84 -8.04 -16.97 -15.95
CA GLU A 84 -7.80 -18.04 -16.92
C GLU A 84 -8.93 -18.04 -17.96
N GLU A 85 -8.58 -18.21 -19.22
CA GLU A 85 -9.55 -18.43 -20.29
C GLU A 85 -9.63 -19.92 -20.61
N THR A 86 -10.80 -20.53 -20.40
CA THR A 86 -11.02 -21.95 -20.67
C THR A 86 -12.32 -22.14 -21.45
N ASN A 87 -12.27 -22.78 -22.63
CA ASN A 87 -13.44 -23.06 -23.47
C ASN A 87 -14.34 -21.83 -23.68
N SER A 88 -13.75 -20.69 -24.05
CA SER A 88 -14.43 -19.40 -24.25
C SER A 88 -15.15 -18.85 -23.00
N LYS A 89 -14.78 -19.32 -21.80
CA LYS A 89 -15.22 -18.77 -20.51
C LYS A 89 -14.05 -18.21 -19.74
N GLN A 90 -14.18 -16.96 -19.31
CA GLN A 90 -13.25 -16.31 -18.41
C GLN A 90 -13.54 -16.74 -16.97
N LYS A 91 -12.52 -17.23 -16.28
CA LYS A 91 -12.60 -17.58 -14.86
C LYS A 91 -11.68 -16.66 -14.09
N MET A 92 -12.26 -15.80 -13.25
CA MET A 92 -11.52 -14.87 -12.41
C MET A 92 -11.51 -15.37 -10.97
N PHE A 93 -10.34 -15.36 -10.34
CA PHE A 93 -10.15 -15.80 -8.96
C PHE A 93 -8.89 -15.19 -8.34
N TYR A 94 -8.81 -15.26 -7.02
CA TYR A 94 -7.57 -14.94 -6.30
C TYR A 94 -6.70 -16.18 -6.16
N LEU A 95 -5.41 -16.01 -6.38
CA LEU A 95 -4.36 -17.02 -6.26
C LEU A 95 -3.42 -16.65 -5.11
N THR A 96 -3.19 -17.58 -4.18
CA THR A 96 -2.15 -17.42 -3.14
C THR A 96 -0.81 -17.97 -3.62
N LYS A 97 0.31 -17.56 -2.99
CA LYS A 97 1.63 -18.13 -3.26
C LYS A 97 1.73 -19.65 -3.02
N SER A 98 0.83 -20.24 -2.24
CA SER A 98 0.76 -21.70 -2.06
C SER A 98 0.00 -22.41 -3.18
N GLY A 99 -0.49 -21.68 -4.18
CA GLY A 99 -1.34 -22.21 -5.26
C GLY A 99 -2.81 -22.38 -4.87
N LYS A 100 -3.24 -21.89 -3.70
CA LYS A 100 -4.66 -21.97 -3.29
C LYS A 100 -5.47 -20.96 -4.11
N ILE A 101 -6.58 -21.44 -4.67
CA ILE A 101 -7.55 -20.63 -5.42
C ILE A 101 -8.73 -20.29 -4.51
N VAL A 102 -9.05 -18.99 -4.37
CA VAL A 102 -10.18 -18.49 -3.57
C VAL A 102 -10.96 -17.40 -4.32
N GLY A 103 -12.16 -17.07 -3.84
CA GLY A 103 -12.95 -15.96 -4.39
C GLY A 103 -13.32 -16.12 -5.86
N ARG A 104 -13.56 -17.36 -6.34
CA ARG A 104 -14.06 -17.61 -7.70
C ARG A 104 -15.28 -16.74 -7.95
N ASP A 105 -15.20 -15.91 -8.99
CA ASP A 105 -16.23 -14.94 -9.37
C ASP A 105 -16.56 -13.86 -8.32
N ASN A 106 -15.90 -13.83 -7.17
CA ASN A 106 -16.10 -12.81 -6.12
C ASN A 106 -14.93 -11.82 -6.08
N ILE A 107 -14.45 -11.41 -7.26
CA ILE A 107 -13.38 -10.43 -7.38
C ILE A 107 -13.92 -9.03 -7.08
N TYR A 108 -13.19 -8.28 -6.26
CA TYR A 108 -13.38 -6.86 -6.11
C TYR A 108 -12.81 -6.14 -7.34
N ILE A 109 -13.69 -5.55 -8.14
CA ILE A 109 -13.34 -4.73 -9.30
C ILE A 109 -13.51 -3.26 -8.91
N ILE A 110 -12.50 -2.45 -9.21
CA ILE A 110 -12.52 -1.00 -9.06
C ILE A 110 -12.09 -0.37 -10.38
N ASP A 111 -12.85 0.63 -10.83
CA ASP A 111 -12.73 1.24 -12.15
C ASP A 111 -12.73 0.19 -13.27
N ASN A 112 -11.55 -0.08 -13.85
CA ASN A 112 -11.36 -0.95 -15.01
C ASN A 112 -10.56 -2.23 -14.70
N GLY A 113 -10.30 -2.55 -13.42
CA GLY A 113 -9.43 -3.67 -13.06
C GLY A 113 -9.71 -4.29 -11.69
N PRO A 114 -9.08 -5.44 -11.38
CA PRO A 114 -9.17 -6.05 -10.07
C PRO A 114 -8.41 -5.24 -9.01
N ASP A 115 -8.82 -5.41 -7.75
CA ASP A 115 -8.07 -4.89 -6.60
C ASP A 115 -6.65 -5.48 -6.53
N CYS A 116 -5.76 -4.72 -5.89
CA CYS A 116 -4.40 -5.10 -5.62
C CYS A 116 -4.21 -5.44 -4.14
N GLU A 117 -3.30 -6.38 -3.87
CA GLU A 117 -2.94 -6.75 -2.50
C GLU A 117 -2.24 -5.60 -1.78
N SER A 118 -2.56 -5.44 -0.49
CA SER A 118 -2.00 -4.44 0.39
C SER A 118 -1.76 -5.03 1.78
N GLU A 119 -0.51 -4.98 2.26
CA GLU A 119 -0.07 -5.49 3.58
C GLU A 119 -0.38 -6.96 3.89
N GLY A 120 -0.62 -7.76 2.86
CA GLY A 120 -0.99 -9.16 2.94
C GLY A 120 -2.48 -9.42 2.83
N PHE A 121 -3.27 -8.43 2.40
CA PHE A 121 -4.72 -8.52 2.34
C PHE A 121 -5.25 -8.02 0.99
N ILE A 122 -6.40 -8.55 0.57
CA ILE A 122 -7.07 -8.14 -0.67
C ILE A 122 -8.58 -8.18 -0.48
N ARG A 123 -9.28 -7.15 -0.97
CA ARG A 123 -10.75 -7.10 -0.84
C ARG A 123 -11.38 -8.11 -1.78
N PHE A 124 -12.58 -8.55 -1.45
CA PHE A 124 -13.43 -9.34 -2.34
C PHE A 124 -14.87 -8.82 -2.25
N ARG A 125 -15.64 -8.98 -3.33
CA ARG A 125 -17.06 -8.59 -3.37
C ARG A 125 -17.90 -9.85 -3.55
N ASP A 126 -18.74 -10.15 -2.58
CA ASP A 126 -19.71 -11.23 -2.70
C ASP A 126 -20.81 -10.82 -3.67
N ARG A 127 -20.87 -11.47 -4.84
CA ARG A 127 -21.88 -11.16 -5.87
C ARG A 127 -23.32 -11.41 -5.43
N LYS A 128 -23.55 -12.26 -4.42
CA LYS A 128 -24.91 -12.56 -3.94
C LYS A 128 -25.50 -11.45 -3.09
N THR A 129 -24.65 -10.85 -2.25
CA THR A 129 -25.06 -9.83 -1.27
C THR A 129 -24.63 -8.42 -1.67
N ASP A 130 -23.76 -8.30 -2.67
CA ASP A 130 -23.07 -7.08 -3.07
C ASP A 130 -22.31 -6.40 -1.91
N LYS A 131 -21.85 -7.22 -0.96
CA LYS A 131 -21.06 -6.79 0.19
C LYS A 131 -19.59 -7.12 0.01
N VAL A 132 -18.76 -6.34 0.68
CA VAL A 132 -17.30 -6.36 0.58
C VAL A 132 -16.74 -6.99 1.85
N GLY A 133 -15.83 -7.94 1.65
CA GLY A 133 -15.01 -8.55 2.68
C GLY A 133 -13.54 -8.51 2.30
N MET A 134 -12.70 -9.20 3.07
CA MET A 134 -11.25 -9.22 2.85
C MET A 134 -10.66 -10.61 3.09
N TYR A 135 -9.82 -11.04 2.15
CA TYR A 135 -8.96 -12.19 2.31
C TYR A 135 -7.59 -11.77 2.85
N ASN A 136 -6.95 -12.63 3.65
CA ASN A 136 -5.52 -12.53 3.92
C ASN A 136 -4.68 -13.25 2.83
N GLY A 137 -3.36 -13.20 2.95
CA GLY A 137 -2.41 -13.81 2.01
C GLY A 137 -2.46 -15.33 1.92
N LYS A 138 -3.17 -16.01 2.84
CA LYS A 138 -3.47 -17.45 2.81
C LYS A 138 -4.83 -17.75 2.15
N GLY A 139 -5.55 -16.73 1.69
CA GLY A 139 -6.90 -16.83 1.15
C GLY A 139 -7.92 -17.23 2.23
N GLU A 140 -7.72 -16.81 3.47
CA GLU A 140 -8.71 -16.96 4.55
C GLU A 140 -9.51 -15.66 4.67
N ILE A 141 -10.81 -15.75 4.88
CA ILE A 141 -11.66 -14.58 5.12
C ILE A 141 -11.34 -14.06 6.52
N VAL A 142 -10.74 -12.87 6.60
CA VAL A 142 -10.42 -12.20 7.87
C VAL A 142 -11.39 -11.07 8.18
N ILE A 143 -12.02 -10.51 7.14
CA ILE A 143 -13.16 -9.60 7.25
C ILE A 143 -14.29 -10.22 6.42
N PRO A 144 -15.44 -10.58 7.02
CA PRO A 144 -16.57 -11.14 6.29
C PRO A 144 -17.19 -10.11 5.34
N ALA A 145 -17.90 -10.59 4.31
CA ALA A 145 -18.61 -9.73 3.37
C ALA A 145 -19.89 -9.16 4.00
N GLU A 146 -19.74 -8.13 4.82
CA GLU A 146 -20.84 -7.47 5.53
C GLU A 146 -20.86 -5.94 5.35
N TYR A 147 -19.85 -5.40 4.67
CA TYR A 147 -19.68 -3.96 4.45
C TYR A 147 -20.14 -3.57 3.05
N ASN A 148 -20.63 -2.35 2.89
CA ASN A 148 -20.90 -1.78 1.58
C ASN A 148 -19.58 -1.52 0.82
N ASP A 149 -18.58 -1.03 1.55
CA ASP A 149 -17.25 -0.77 1.01
C ASP A 149 -16.17 -0.88 2.09
N LEU A 150 -14.94 -1.16 1.66
CA LEU A 150 -13.73 -1.21 2.48
C LEU A 150 -12.59 -0.51 1.73
N THR A 151 -11.74 0.23 2.42
CA THR A 151 -10.45 0.65 1.85
C THR A 151 -9.47 -0.51 1.81
N ASN A 152 -8.37 -0.37 1.05
CA ASN A 152 -7.20 -1.24 1.23
C ASN A 152 -6.65 -1.09 2.66
N VAL A 153 -5.92 -2.10 3.12
CA VAL A 153 -5.24 -2.05 4.43
C VAL A 153 -4.10 -1.05 4.38
N ARG A 154 -4.04 -0.14 5.35
CA ARG A 154 -2.89 0.76 5.55
C ARG A 154 -2.57 0.83 7.03
N ASN A 155 -1.35 0.47 7.40
CA ASN A 155 -0.90 0.34 8.78
C ASN A 155 -1.80 -0.60 9.62
N GLY A 156 -2.24 -1.71 9.04
CA GLY A 156 -3.18 -2.65 9.67
C GLY A 156 -4.59 -2.11 9.93
N LEU A 157 -4.93 -0.94 9.38
CA LEU A 157 -6.23 -0.27 9.54
C LEU A 157 -7.00 -0.24 8.22
N VAL A 158 -8.32 -0.31 8.33
CA VAL A 158 -9.27 -0.30 7.21
C VAL A 158 -10.41 0.64 7.56
N ALA A 159 -10.72 1.59 6.67
CA ALA A 159 -11.97 2.34 6.77
C ALA A 159 -13.09 1.49 6.14
N ALA A 160 -14.21 1.37 6.85
CA ALA A 160 -15.29 0.47 6.49
C ALA A 160 -16.63 1.20 6.49
N LEU A 161 -17.40 1.06 5.41
CA LEU A 161 -18.72 1.67 5.25
C LEU A 161 -19.80 0.59 5.40
N LYS A 162 -20.77 0.79 6.30
CA LYS A 162 -21.87 -0.16 6.53
C LYS A 162 -23.23 0.54 6.56
N GLY A 163 -24.22 -0.06 5.91
CA GLY A 163 -25.59 0.45 5.86
C GLY A 163 -25.80 1.59 4.85
N ALA A 164 -24.91 1.74 3.87
CA ALA A 164 -25.06 2.72 2.79
C ALA A 164 -25.87 2.15 1.63
N GLU A 165 -26.40 3.04 0.79
CA GLU A 165 -27.15 2.72 -0.41
C GLU A 165 -26.45 3.28 -1.66
N LYS A 166 -26.58 2.59 -2.79
CA LYS A 166 -26.05 3.07 -4.07
C LYS A 166 -26.98 4.13 -4.66
N LYS A 167 -26.43 5.29 -4.99
CA LYS A 167 -27.10 6.33 -5.77
C LYS A 167 -26.45 6.44 -7.14
N TYR A 168 -27.24 6.17 -8.16
CA TYR A 168 -26.84 6.25 -9.56
C TYR A 168 -27.15 7.65 -10.10
N PRO A 169 -26.22 8.30 -10.81
CA PRO A 169 -26.43 9.65 -11.37
C PRO A 169 -27.67 9.75 -12.28
N ASP A 170 -27.94 8.69 -13.05
CA ASP A 170 -28.97 8.70 -14.10
C ASP A 170 -30.31 8.09 -13.65
N GLY A 171 -30.48 7.77 -12.36
CA GLY A 171 -31.69 7.14 -11.81
C GLY A 171 -31.93 5.68 -12.23
N ASN A 172 -31.25 5.19 -13.27
CA ASN A 172 -31.27 3.78 -13.66
C ASN A 172 -30.38 2.95 -12.74
N LYS A 173 -30.98 1.96 -12.08
CA LYS A 173 -30.26 0.84 -11.48
C LYS A 173 -29.67 0.01 -12.62
N ASP A 174 -28.36 -0.21 -12.59
CA ASP A 174 -27.63 -1.08 -13.53
C ASP A 174 -27.70 -0.70 -15.02
N SER A 175 -27.11 0.44 -15.39
CA SER A 175 -26.66 0.64 -16.79
C SER A 175 -25.48 -0.28 -17.17
N GLY A 176 -25.09 -1.22 -16.31
CA GLY A 176 -23.88 -2.04 -16.45
C GLY A 176 -22.58 -1.28 -16.15
N CYS A 177 -22.63 0.06 -16.15
CA CYS A 177 -21.54 0.92 -15.72
C CYS A 177 -21.58 1.03 -14.19
N ASN A 178 -20.49 0.65 -13.49
CA ASN A 178 -20.33 0.76 -12.04
C ASN A 178 -20.25 2.23 -11.55
N HIS A 179 -20.91 3.16 -12.22
CA HIS A 179 -20.95 4.58 -11.88
C HIS A 179 -22.06 4.85 -10.86
N PHE A 180 -21.75 4.63 -9.58
CA PHE A 180 -22.62 4.99 -8.47
C PHE A 180 -21.81 5.68 -7.38
N SER A 181 -22.51 6.39 -6.50
CA SER A 181 -21.98 6.90 -5.23
C SER A 181 -22.66 6.20 -4.07
N TRP A 182 -21.96 6.04 -2.95
CA TRP A 182 -22.59 5.61 -1.71
C TRP A 182 -23.26 6.80 -1.02
N VAL A 183 -24.47 6.60 -0.52
CA VAL A 183 -25.22 7.61 0.26
C VAL A 183 -25.67 6.98 1.57
N GLY A 184 -25.55 7.75 2.66
CA GLY A 184 -25.87 7.29 4.01
C GLY A 184 -24.87 6.24 4.52
N GLY A 185 -25.32 5.44 5.48
CA GLY A 185 -24.49 4.50 6.20
C GLY A 185 -23.64 5.13 7.30
N LYS A 186 -22.91 4.29 8.03
CA LYS A 186 -21.96 4.66 9.07
C LYS A 186 -20.57 4.18 8.67
N GLU A 187 -19.58 5.03 8.87
CA GLU A 187 -18.17 4.72 8.65
C GLU A 187 -17.50 4.32 9.96
N TYR A 188 -16.67 3.29 9.88
CA TYR A 188 -15.93 2.72 10.99
C TYR A 188 -14.44 2.70 10.62
N LEU A 189 -13.58 2.78 11.63
CA LEU A 189 -12.19 2.33 11.49
C LEU A 189 -12.08 0.96 12.14
N ILE A 190 -11.67 -0.04 11.37
CA ILE A 190 -11.49 -1.42 11.84
C ILE A 190 -10.04 -1.86 11.67
N ASP A 191 -9.62 -2.87 12.43
CA ASP A 191 -8.37 -3.58 12.18
C ASP A 191 -8.55 -4.75 11.20
N THR A 192 -7.45 -5.40 10.85
CA THR A 192 -7.43 -6.57 9.95
C THR A 192 -8.07 -7.84 10.50
N ASN A 193 -8.51 -7.84 11.77
CA ASN A 193 -9.28 -8.91 12.40
C ASN A 193 -10.78 -8.55 12.51
N ASN A 194 -11.24 -7.54 11.77
CA ASN A 194 -12.61 -7.01 11.82
C ASN A 194 -13.01 -6.42 13.18
N LYS A 195 -12.04 -6.02 14.03
CA LYS A 195 -12.36 -5.34 15.28
C LYS A 195 -12.60 -3.85 15.02
N ILE A 196 -13.74 -3.34 15.47
CA ILE A 196 -14.04 -1.90 15.43
C ILE A 196 -13.14 -1.16 16.42
N ILE A 197 -12.27 -0.31 15.89
CA ILE A 197 -11.39 0.58 16.65
C ILE A 197 -12.07 1.92 16.91
N ILE A 198 -12.77 2.45 15.90
CA ILE A 198 -13.50 3.72 15.96
C ILE A 198 -14.87 3.49 15.35
N ASP A 199 -15.93 3.74 16.13
CA ASP A 199 -17.29 3.43 15.72
C ASP A 199 -17.96 4.56 14.93
N ASN A 200 -17.55 5.81 15.18
CA ASN A 200 -18.02 7.01 14.51
C ASN A 200 -16.84 7.69 13.79
N PHE A 201 -16.37 7.02 12.74
CA PHE A 201 -15.27 7.51 11.93
C PHE A 201 -15.82 8.39 10.81
N THR A 202 -15.07 9.40 10.39
CA THR A 202 -15.38 10.17 9.18
C THR A 202 -14.16 10.07 8.30
N TYR A 203 -14.22 9.16 7.34
CA TYR A 203 -13.09 8.88 6.47
C TYR A 203 -12.86 10.06 5.53
N THR A 204 -11.61 10.53 5.47
CA THR A 204 -11.15 11.36 4.37
C THR A 204 -9.95 10.69 3.73
N TRP A 205 -9.90 10.73 2.40
CA TRP A 205 -8.80 10.11 1.63
C TRP A 205 -7.43 10.68 1.99
N SER A 206 -7.38 11.88 2.59
CA SER A 206 -6.16 12.57 3.00
C SER A 206 -5.56 12.08 4.33
N LEU A 207 -6.22 11.17 5.06
CA LEU A 207 -5.70 10.67 6.34
C LEU A 207 -4.52 9.71 6.13
N ASN A 208 -3.41 10.01 6.83
CA ASN A 208 -2.23 9.16 6.87
C ASN A 208 -2.31 8.16 8.03
N PHE A 209 -2.74 6.93 7.75
CA PHE A 209 -2.85 5.88 8.77
C PHE A 209 -1.50 5.46 9.39
N PHE A 210 -0.37 5.68 8.72
CA PHE A 210 0.97 5.42 9.27
C PHE A 210 1.40 6.44 10.33
N SER A 211 0.72 7.58 10.42
CA SER A 211 1.03 8.64 11.37
C SER A 211 0.27 8.54 12.70
N VAL A 212 -0.38 7.39 12.93
CA VAL A 212 -1.28 7.15 14.08
C VAL A 212 -0.57 7.46 15.39
N LYS A 213 -1.23 8.26 16.23
CA LYS A 213 -0.85 8.47 17.63
C LYS A 213 -2.06 8.21 18.51
N ILE A 214 -1.85 7.44 19.58
CA ILE A 214 -2.88 7.05 20.54
C ILE A 214 -2.60 7.74 21.87
N LYS A 215 -3.56 8.50 22.40
CA LYS A 215 -3.46 9.28 23.64
C LYS A 215 -4.77 9.24 24.42
N ASN A 216 -4.76 9.63 25.69
CA ASN A 216 -5.99 9.72 26.50
C ASN A 216 -6.81 10.98 26.21
N GLU A 217 -6.21 11.97 25.54
CA GLU A 217 -6.84 13.24 25.17
C GLU A 217 -6.59 13.53 23.67
N PRO A 218 -7.46 14.33 23.01
CA PRO A 218 -7.26 14.73 21.62
C PRO A 218 -5.95 15.51 21.44
N ILE A 219 -5.23 15.26 20.35
CA ILE A 219 -4.04 16.04 20.02
C ILE A 219 -4.48 17.36 19.37
N GLN A 220 -4.07 18.48 19.97
CA GLN A 220 -4.25 19.83 19.44
C GLN A 220 -3.16 20.13 18.40
N ASP A 221 -3.39 19.69 17.17
CA ASP A 221 -2.52 19.95 16.02
C ASP A 221 -3.41 20.20 14.80
N ALA A 222 -3.24 21.36 14.17
CA ALA A 222 -4.08 21.79 13.05
C ALA A 222 -4.00 20.86 11.83
N ASN A 223 -2.88 20.13 11.69
CA ASN A 223 -2.65 19.18 10.62
C ASN A 223 -3.09 17.77 10.98
N ARG A 224 -3.69 17.57 12.16
CA ARG A 224 -4.18 16.26 12.60
C ARG A 224 -5.69 16.26 12.79
N GLN A 225 -6.26 15.09 12.58
CA GLN A 225 -7.63 14.76 12.97
C GLN A 225 -7.58 13.72 14.08
N SER A 226 -8.33 13.98 15.16
CA SER A 226 -8.43 13.09 16.33
C SER A 226 -9.83 12.49 16.41
N PHE A 227 -9.89 11.20 16.73
CA PHE A 227 -11.12 10.42 16.78
C PHE A 227 -11.14 9.62 18.08
N LEU A 228 -12.29 9.59 18.76
CA LEU A 228 -12.46 8.79 19.98
C LEU A 228 -12.63 7.31 19.60
N GLY A 229 -11.75 6.45 20.10
CA GLY A 229 -11.82 5.01 19.93
C GLY A 229 -12.82 4.36 20.87
N THR A 230 -13.19 3.12 20.55
CA THR A 230 -14.11 2.28 21.35
C THR A 230 -13.53 1.91 22.72
N ASP A 231 -12.22 2.08 22.91
CA ASP A 231 -11.51 1.87 24.16
C ASP A 231 -11.37 3.14 25.02
N GLY A 232 -12.00 4.25 24.60
CA GLY A 232 -11.97 5.54 25.30
C GLY A 232 -10.71 6.39 25.04
N ARG A 233 -9.75 5.91 24.23
CA ARG A 233 -8.56 6.68 23.85
C ARG A 233 -8.77 7.41 22.53
N TYR A 234 -8.01 8.47 22.30
CA TYR A 234 -8.01 9.22 21.06
C TYR A 234 -6.95 8.70 20.10
N TYR A 235 -7.39 8.37 18.89
CA TYR A 235 -6.57 8.00 17.75
C TYR A 235 -6.46 9.22 16.84
N SER A 236 -5.24 9.64 16.53
CA SER A 236 -5.02 10.81 15.67
C SER A 236 -4.11 10.52 14.50
N PHE A 237 -4.44 11.13 13.37
CA PHE A 237 -3.76 10.95 12.09
C PHE A 237 -3.45 12.31 11.48
N ILE A 238 -2.31 12.44 10.81
CA ILE A 238 -2.00 13.58 9.94
C ILE A 238 -2.97 13.57 8.76
N ASP A 239 -3.49 14.74 8.44
CA ASP A 239 -4.21 15.04 7.23
C ASP A 239 -3.25 15.64 6.21
N TYR A 240 -2.86 14.85 5.20
CA TYR A 240 -1.88 15.25 4.20
C TYR A 240 -2.28 16.52 3.45
N LYS A 241 -3.57 16.76 3.24
CA LYS A 241 -4.03 17.97 2.55
C LYS A 241 -3.74 19.21 3.39
N LYS A 242 -4.04 19.15 4.69
CA LYS A 242 -3.76 20.25 5.63
C LYS A 242 -2.26 20.46 5.83
N GLU A 243 -1.52 19.37 6.01
CA GLU A 243 -0.06 19.40 6.16
C GLU A 243 0.61 20.01 4.93
N PHE A 244 0.26 19.54 3.73
CA PHE A 244 0.78 20.08 2.48
C PHE A 244 0.40 21.54 2.29
N GLN A 245 -0.85 21.93 2.60
CA GLN A 245 -1.28 23.32 2.48
C GLN A 245 -0.52 24.24 3.45
N ALA A 246 -0.31 23.81 4.69
CA ALA A 246 0.49 24.54 5.67
C ALA A 246 1.95 24.67 5.20
N TRP A 247 2.54 23.59 4.69
CA TRP A 247 3.88 23.60 4.10
C TRP A 247 3.96 24.53 2.89
N LEU A 248 3.04 24.44 1.94
CA LEU A 248 3.02 25.26 0.72
C LEU A 248 2.96 26.75 1.07
N ASN A 249 2.09 27.11 2.02
CA ASN A 249 1.96 28.48 2.50
C ASN A 249 3.26 28.97 3.14
N PHE A 250 3.83 28.20 4.06
CA PHE A 250 5.00 28.61 4.83
C PHE A 250 6.29 28.60 4.00
N ALA A 251 6.55 27.52 3.26
CA ALA A 251 7.81 27.27 2.58
C ALA A 251 7.91 28.01 1.24
N ILE A 252 6.80 28.22 0.54
CA ILE A 252 6.77 28.78 -0.82
C ILE A 252 6.05 30.12 -0.88
N LEU A 253 4.79 30.20 -0.44
CA LEU A 253 3.94 31.34 -0.76
C LEU A 253 4.19 32.58 0.12
N HIS A 254 4.58 32.40 1.39
CA HIS A 254 4.82 33.51 2.31
C HIS A 254 6.10 34.29 1.99
N SER A 255 7.17 33.61 1.55
CA SER A 255 8.46 34.23 1.19
C SER A 255 8.96 33.68 -0.14
N PHE A 256 8.27 34.08 -1.21
CA PHE A 256 8.51 33.54 -2.53
C PHE A 256 9.85 33.98 -3.12
N SER A 257 10.82 33.06 -3.18
CA SER A 257 12.12 33.26 -3.82
C SER A 257 12.49 32.11 -4.74
N LYS A 258 13.45 32.38 -5.65
CA LYS A 258 13.97 31.35 -6.56
C LYS A 258 14.70 30.26 -5.78
N GLU A 259 15.48 30.66 -4.79
CA GLU A 259 16.25 29.77 -3.92
C GLU A 259 15.30 28.85 -3.15
N LYS A 260 14.20 29.39 -2.61
CA LYS A 260 13.17 28.60 -1.92
C LYS A 260 12.50 27.59 -2.84
N LEU A 261 12.16 27.96 -4.08
CA LEU A 261 11.63 27.00 -5.05
C LEU A 261 12.62 25.88 -5.33
N ILE A 262 13.90 26.20 -5.53
CA ILE A 262 14.95 25.20 -5.81
C ILE A 262 15.16 24.28 -4.61
N GLU A 263 15.24 24.82 -3.39
CA GLU A 263 15.39 24.07 -2.14
C GLU A 263 14.23 23.10 -1.88
N ASN A 264 13.03 23.46 -2.28
CA ASN A 264 11.79 22.70 -2.03
C ASN A 264 11.32 21.88 -3.24
N SER A 265 12.13 21.80 -4.30
CA SER A 265 11.84 20.98 -5.48
C SER A 265 12.61 19.67 -5.42
N TYR A 266 12.03 18.62 -6.03
CA TYR A 266 12.80 17.43 -6.34
C TYR A 266 13.99 17.79 -7.26
N LYS A 267 15.06 16.99 -7.24
CA LYS A 267 16.28 17.24 -8.04
C LYS A 267 16.02 17.37 -9.55
N GLU A 268 14.96 16.73 -10.01
CA GLU A 268 14.51 16.72 -11.40
C GLU A 268 13.03 17.11 -11.49
N ILE A 269 12.67 17.84 -12.54
CA ILE A 269 11.29 18.13 -12.91
C ILE A 269 11.04 17.48 -14.27
N TYR A 270 9.94 16.74 -14.38
CA TYR A 270 9.59 16.01 -15.58
C TYR A 270 8.69 16.89 -16.45
N ILE A 271 9.09 17.09 -17.71
CA ILE A 271 8.36 17.89 -18.68
C ILE A 271 8.03 17.05 -19.91
N TRP A 272 6.87 17.33 -20.50
CA TRP A 272 6.48 16.72 -21.77
C TRP A 272 7.09 17.49 -22.94
N GLU A 273 7.84 16.81 -23.79
CA GLU A 273 8.39 17.37 -25.02
C GLU A 273 8.03 16.49 -26.21
N GLU A 274 7.26 17.02 -27.16
CA GLU A 274 6.98 16.32 -28.41
C GLU A 274 8.24 16.25 -29.30
N PRO A 275 8.53 15.11 -29.97
CA PRO A 275 7.77 13.84 -29.98
C PRO A 275 8.25 12.82 -28.92
N ASN A 276 9.15 13.23 -28.02
CA ASN A 276 9.91 12.35 -27.14
C ASN A 276 9.16 11.95 -25.85
N GLY A 277 8.07 12.64 -25.50
CA GLY A 277 7.28 12.39 -24.30
C GLY A 277 7.89 13.01 -23.05
N TRP A 278 7.72 12.33 -21.90
CA TRP A 278 8.23 12.80 -20.60
C TRP A 278 9.75 12.70 -20.52
N LYS A 279 10.42 13.82 -20.26
CA LYS A 279 11.86 13.87 -19.99
C LYS A 279 12.17 14.58 -18.66
N PRO A 280 13.15 14.10 -17.88
CA PRO A 280 13.62 14.82 -16.71
C PRO A 280 14.51 16.01 -17.12
N GLU A 281 14.39 17.11 -16.38
CA GLU A 281 15.32 18.24 -16.43
C GLU A 281 15.77 18.59 -15.02
N VAL A 282 17.04 18.97 -14.85
CA VAL A 282 17.57 19.41 -13.54
C VAL A 282 16.73 20.59 -13.04
N SER A 283 16.12 20.44 -11.86
CA SER A 283 15.12 21.38 -11.35
C SER A 283 15.66 22.80 -11.23
N ARG A 284 16.90 22.97 -10.77
CA ARG A 284 17.58 24.27 -10.73
C ARG A 284 17.59 24.97 -12.08
N VAL A 285 18.00 24.27 -13.14
CA VAL A 285 18.12 24.83 -14.49
C VAL A 285 16.74 25.24 -15.01
N LEU A 286 15.75 24.37 -14.85
CA LEU A 286 14.39 24.62 -15.29
C LEU A 286 13.77 25.81 -14.54
N ILE A 287 13.93 25.86 -13.21
CA ILE A 287 13.39 26.94 -12.37
C ILE A 287 14.07 28.26 -12.69
N GLU A 288 15.40 28.27 -12.83
CA GLU A 288 16.15 29.50 -13.17
C GLU A 288 15.70 30.08 -14.52
N ARG A 289 15.52 29.22 -15.53
CA ARG A 289 15.04 29.61 -16.86
C ARG A 289 13.61 30.15 -16.86
N ASN A 290 12.73 29.60 -16.01
CA ASN A 290 11.30 29.88 -16.04
C ASN A 290 10.78 30.65 -14.81
N TYR A 291 11.66 31.19 -13.97
CA TYR A 291 11.30 31.71 -12.64
C TYR A 291 10.18 32.76 -12.67
N ALA A 292 10.23 33.70 -13.61
CA ALA A 292 9.22 34.75 -13.72
C ALA A 292 7.81 34.17 -13.96
N LEU A 293 7.70 33.16 -14.83
CA LEU A 293 6.44 32.49 -15.13
C LEU A 293 5.95 31.67 -13.92
N ILE A 294 6.82 30.86 -13.33
CA ILE A 294 6.48 30.04 -12.15
C ILE A 294 6.01 30.94 -11.00
N LYS A 295 6.74 32.03 -10.73
CA LYS A 295 6.38 33.03 -9.73
C LYS A 295 5.02 33.63 -10.00
N SER A 296 4.77 34.09 -11.22
CA SER A 296 3.49 34.70 -11.59
C SER A 296 2.33 33.73 -11.41
N ARG A 297 2.50 32.43 -11.69
CA ARG A 297 1.43 31.44 -11.53
C ARG A 297 1.18 31.06 -10.07
N LEU A 298 2.22 30.80 -9.30
CA LEU A 298 2.07 30.42 -7.89
C LEU A 298 1.61 31.58 -7.01
N ALA A 299 1.98 32.83 -7.33
CA ALA A 299 1.53 34.01 -6.58
C ALA A 299 0.01 34.23 -6.66
N GLU A 300 -0.68 33.69 -7.68
CA GLU A 300 -2.14 33.72 -7.76
C GLU A 300 -2.81 33.03 -6.57
N LEU A 301 -2.14 32.03 -5.97
CA LEU A 301 -2.63 31.29 -4.81
C LEU A 301 -2.75 32.15 -3.55
N ASN A 302 -2.10 33.32 -3.50
CA ASN A 302 -2.21 34.27 -2.39
C ASN A 302 -3.41 35.23 -2.50
N LYS A 303 -4.15 35.22 -3.61
CA LYS A 303 -5.32 36.10 -3.78
C LYS A 303 -6.49 35.59 -2.94
N GLU A 304 -7.25 36.51 -2.32
CA GLU A 304 -8.41 36.17 -1.48
C GLU A 304 -9.47 35.33 -2.22
N LYS A 305 -9.57 35.47 -3.54
CA LYS A 305 -10.56 34.80 -4.40
C LYS A 305 -9.88 34.08 -5.57
N VAL A 306 -9.11 33.05 -5.25
CA VAL A 306 -8.53 32.13 -6.24
C VAL A 306 -9.19 30.76 -6.11
N ASP A 307 -9.66 30.23 -7.22
CA ASP A 307 -10.19 28.87 -7.29
C ASP A 307 -9.04 27.90 -7.55
N TYR A 308 -8.79 27.00 -6.60
CA TYR A 308 -7.81 25.93 -6.71
C TYR A 308 -8.21 24.76 -5.81
N PHE A 309 -7.68 23.59 -6.12
CA PHE A 309 -7.81 22.41 -5.27
C PHE A 309 -6.46 21.73 -5.08
N ILE A 310 -6.32 21.05 -3.95
CA ILE A 310 -5.21 20.14 -3.66
C ILE A 310 -5.75 18.73 -3.84
N SER A 311 -5.19 18.00 -4.81
CA SER A 311 -5.39 16.56 -4.95
C SER A 311 -4.20 15.80 -4.38
N MET A 312 -4.40 14.50 -4.18
CA MET A 312 -3.35 13.55 -3.84
C MET A 312 -3.53 12.34 -4.72
N ASP A 313 -2.49 12.02 -5.47
CA ASP A 313 -2.46 10.91 -6.40
C ASP A 313 -1.19 10.08 -6.18
N GLY A 314 -1.19 8.85 -6.69
CA GLY A 314 0.01 8.02 -6.72
C GLY A 314 1.05 8.57 -7.71
N LEU A 315 2.31 8.14 -7.55
CA LEU A 315 3.33 8.41 -8.56
C LEU A 315 2.94 7.70 -9.86
N ASN A 316 2.98 8.44 -10.98
CA ASN A 316 2.71 7.86 -12.29
C ASN A 316 3.96 7.11 -12.80
N PRO A 317 3.90 5.78 -12.98
CA PRO A 317 5.05 5.00 -13.40
C PRO A 317 5.48 5.21 -14.85
N PHE A 318 4.65 5.87 -15.68
CA PHE A 318 5.02 6.28 -17.04
C PHE A 318 5.85 7.58 -17.07
N ILE A 319 5.84 8.32 -15.96
CA ILE A 319 6.62 9.57 -15.80
C ILE A 319 7.86 9.25 -14.97
N TYR A 320 7.68 8.61 -13.82
CA TYR A 320 8.71 8.39 -12.81
C TYR A 320 9.32 6.99 -12.91
N GLY A 321 9.99 6.69 -14.03
CA GLY A 321 10.53 5.36 -14.33
C GLY A 321 11.89 5.03 -13.70
N ALA A 322 12.57 6.02 -13.10
CA ALA A 322 13.89 5.81 -12.49
C ALA A 322 13.84 4.83 -11.31
N ALA A 323 14.90 4.04 -11.13
CA ALA A 323 14.96 2.97 -10.12
C ALA A 323 14.70 3.46 -8.68
N GLU A 324 15.05 4.71 -8.38
CA GLU A 324 14.82 5.36 -7.09
C GLU A 324 13.33 5.52 -6.73
N PHE A 325 12.44 5.59 -7.71
CA PHE A 325 11.00 5.64 -7.47
C PHE A 325 10.41 4.25 -7.13
N GLY A 326 11.19 3.18 -7.36
CA GLY A 326 10.76 1.79 -7.19
C GLY A 326 10.23 1.45 -5.79
N THR A 327 10.68 2.14 -4.76
CA THR A 327 10.25 1.96 -3.36
C THR A 327 8.90 2.61 -3.05
N TYR A 328 8.45 3.56 -3.87
CA TYR A 328 7.21 4.30 -3.65
C TYR A 328 6.02 3.71 -4.44
N PHE A 329 6.28 2.84 -5.42
CA PHE A 329 5.22 2.11 -6.12
C PHE A 329 4.68 0.97 -5.25
N ASN A 330 3.39 1.05 -4.94
CA ASN A 330 2.58 -0.08 -4.52
C ASN A 330 2.08 -0.88 -5.75
N ASN A 331 1.40 -2.00 -5.50
CA ASN A 331 0.67 -2.73 -6.53
C ASN A 331 -0.60 -2.00 -6.95
#